data_AF-A0A838PZY6-F1
#
_entry.id   AF-A0A838PZY6-F1
#
_cell.length_a   1.000
_cell.length_b   1.000
_cell.length_c   1.000
_cell.angle_alpha   90.00
_cell.angle_beta   90.00
_cell.angle_gamma   90.00
#
_symmetry.space_group_name_H-M   'P 1'
#
loop_
_entity.id
_entity.type
_entity.pdbx_description
1 polymer ?
#
loop_
_entity_poly.entity_id
_entity_poly.type
_entity_poly.pdbx_seq_one_letter_code
_entity_poly.pdbx_strand_id
1 'polypeptide(L)'
;MSFRWTDQPNEFGTRGVISCMAAGEAVKGTHGTLSRFDVHSTLIAAGPGFRAAATDDLPTSNLDVAPTILHMLGLMPPEPLDGRVLTEALTSSSDAQLKTERSAMETSRALPAGVWRQQILLSKLGAQTYYDEGNGRLGD
;
A
#
# COMPACT_ATOMS: atom_id res chain seq x y z
N MET A 1 12.26 7.82 1.31
CA MET A 1 13.41 6.88 1.44
C MET A 1 12.91 5.74 2.30
N SER A 2 12.92 4.50 1.81
CA SER A 2 12.62 3.34 2.67
C SER A 2 13.92 2.80 3.24
N PHE A 3 13.95 2.57 4.55
CA PHE A 3 15.01 1.76 5.14
C PHE A 3 14.91 0.31 4.65
N ARG A 4 16.01 -0.44 4.86
CA ARG A 4 16.00 -1.88 4.61
C ARG A 4 15.00 -2.54 5.55
N TRP A 5 14.18 -3.45 5.04
CA TRP A 5 13.39 -4.35 5.85
C TRP A 5 13.54 -5.79 5.36
N THR A 6 13.23 -6.74 6.24
CA THR A 6 13.31 -8.16 5.95
C THR A 6 12.04 -8.87 6.38
N ASP A 7 11.71 -9.95 5.69
CA ASP A 7 10.61 -10.82 6.05
C ASP A 7 11.00 -11.92 7.04
N GLN A 8 12.26 -11.91 7.50
CA GLN A 8 12.76 -12.85 8.47
C GLN A 8 12.13 -12.56 9.83
N PRO A 9 11.76 -13.61 10.60
CA PRO A 9 11.23 -13.42 11.93
C PRO A 9 12.29 -12.84 12.87
N ASN A 10 11.88 -11.96 13.77
CA ASN A 10 12.69 -11.56 14.92
C ASN A 10 12.73 -12.66 16.01
N GLU A 11 13.36 -12.38 17.14
CA GLU A 11 13.46 -13.28 18.30
C GLU A 11 12.10 -13.73 18.88
N PHE A 12 11.01 -13.01 18.56
CA PHE A 12 9.64 -13.33 18.98
C PHE A 12 8.81 -14.02 17.89
N GLY A 13 9.40 -14.34 16.73
CA GLY A 13 8.70 -14.94 15.60
C GLY A 13 7.97 -13.95 14.67
N THR A 14 8.10 -12.65 14.90
CA THR A 14 7.39 -11.61 14.14
C THR A 14 8.19 -11.17 12.90
N ARG A 15 7.56 -11.17 11.73
CA ARG A 15 8.16 -10.74 10.44
C ARG A 15 8.03 -9.22 10.23
N GLY A 16 8.76 -8.68 9.25
CA GLY A 16 8.70 -7.25 8.91
C GLY A 16 9.71 -6.39 9.67
N VAL A 17 10.85 -6.99 10.04
CA VAL A 17 11.91 -6.31 10.78
C VAL A 17 12.56 -5.24 9.91
N ILE A 18 12.63 -4.00 10.42
CA ILE A 18 13.24 -2.87 9.73
C ILE A 18 14.61 -2.54 10.33
N SER A 19 15.53 -2.07 9.50
CA SER A 19 16.78 -1.47 9.94
C SER A 19 16.57 0.04 10.17
N CYS A 20 16.12 0.43 11.36
CA CYS A 20 16.00 1.83 11.75
C CYS A 20 17.20 2.26 12.62
N MET A 21 17.57 3.53 12.55
CA MET A 21 18.50 4.12 13.52
C MET A 21 17.76 4.30 14.85
N ALA A 22 17.89 3.35 15.77
CA ALA A 22 17.53 3.54 17.17
C ALA A 22 18.80 3.87 17.95
N ALA A 23 18.87 5.05 18.57
CA ALA A 23 19.85 5.34 19.60
C ALA A 23 19.32 4.75 20.92
N GLY A 24 19.97 3.70 21.44
CA GLY A 24 19.58 3.07 22.70
C GLY A 24 18.83 1.74 22.52
N GLU A 25 17.80 1.51 23.32
CA GLU A 25 17.06 0.24 23.34
C GLU A 25 16.33 -0.05 22.02
N ALA A 26 16.20 -1.34 21.70
CA ALA A 26 15.49 -1.79 20.52
C ALA A 26 14.02 -1.31 20.52
N VAL A 27 13.59 -0.71 19.42
CA VAL A 27 12.20 -0.29 19.22
C VAL A 27 11.31 -1.53 19.15
N LYS A 28 10.32 -1.63 20.05
CA LYS A 28 9.40 -2.78 20.17
C LYS A 28 8.27 -2.79 19.13
N GLY A 29 8.11 -1.71 18.38
CA GLY A 29 7.13 -1.54 17.31
C GLY A 29 7.29 -0.20 16.61
N THR A 30 7.06 -0.16 15.31
CA THR A 30 7.29 1.03 14.47
C THR A 30 6.39 0.98 13.23
N HIS A 31 6.19 2.13 12.60
CA HIS A 31 5.39 2.34 11.39
C HIS A 31 6.01 3.47 10.56
N GLY A 32 5.56 3.68 9.33
CA GLY A 32 6.05 4.74 8.44
C GLY A 32 7.17 4.29 7.49
N THR A 33 7.27 2.99 7.26
CA THR A 33 8.15 2.36 6.27
C THR A 33 7.38 1.97 5.01
N LEU A 34 8.10 1.56 3.96
CA LEU A 34 7.48 0.93 2.79
C LEU A 34 7.50 -0.61 2.88
N SER A 35 7.64 -1.18 4.08
CA SER A 35 7.45 -2.62 4.27
C SER A 35 6.02 -3.01 3.93
N ARG A 36 5.81 -4.16 3.27
CA ARG A 36 4.44 -4.67 3.05
C ARG A 36 3.65 -4.86 4.35
N PHE A 37 4.36 -5.07 5.47
CA PHE A 37 3.77 -5.21 6.81
C PHE A 37 3.32 -3.87 7.42
N ASP A 38 3.68 -2.76 6.80
CA ASP A 38 3.37 -1.38 7.20
C ASP A 38 2.35 -0.77 6.23
N VAL A 39 2.56 -0.99 4.93
CA VAL A 39 1.75 -0.41 3.85
C VAL A 39 0.40 -1.11 3.67
N HIS A 40 0.35 -2.46 3.77
CA HIS A 40 -0.91 -3.18 3.60
C HIS A 40 -1.75 -3.16 4.87
N SER A 41 -2.81 -2.34 4.85
CA SER A 41 -3.85 -2.31 5.88
C SER A 41 -5.08 -3.10 5.44
N THR A 42 -5.91 -3.52 6.41
CA THR A 42 -7.20 -4.17 6.14
C THR A 42 -8.33 -3.13 6.07
N LEU A 43 -9.07 -3.13 4.98
CA LEU A 43 -10.35 -2.41 4.85
C LEU A 43 -11.50 -3.41 4.99
N ILE A 44 -12.47 -3.09 5.85
CA ILE A 44 -13.71 -3.85 5.99
C ILE A 44 -14.88 -2.91 5.69
N ALA A 45 -15.72 -3.29 4.73
CA ALA A 45 -16.92 -2.57 4.35
C ALA A 45 -18.16 -3.46 4.56
N ALA A 46 -19.21 -2.91 5.15
CA ALA A 46 -20.45 -3.63 5.43
C ALA A 46 -21.67 -2.71 5.33
N GLY A 47 -22.71 -3.19 4.67
CA GLY A 47 -23.97 -2.45 4.48
C GLY A 47 -24.72 -2.90 3.22
N PRO A 48 -25.95 -2.43 3.02
CA PRO A 48 -26.80 -2.88 1.90
C PRO A 48 -26.25 -2.49 0.51
N GLY A 49 -25.37 -1.48 0.45
CA GLY A 49 -24.70 -1.06 -0.79
C GLY A 49 -23.43 -1.85 -1.13
N PHE A 50 -22.91 -2.66 -0.20
CA PHE A 50 -21.70 -3.45 -0.41
C PHE A 50 -22.05 -4.92 -0.69
N ARG A 51 -21.21 -5.60 -1.47
CA ARG A 51 -21.30 -7.04 -1.67
C ARG A 51 -21.14 -7.78 -0.34
N ALA A 52 -22.04 -8.71 -0.07
CA ALA A 52 -21.95 -9.56 1.12
C ALA A 52 -20.95 -10.70 0.92
N ALA A 53 -20.23 -11.06 1.98
CA ALA A 53 -19.32 -12.21 2.04
C ALA A 53 -18.32 -12.28 0.85
N ALA A 54 -17.83 -11.12 0.42
CA ALA A 54 -16.85 -11.01 -0.65
C ALA A 54 -15.48 -10.61 -0.10
N THR A 55 -14.43 -11.12 -0.75
CA THR A 55 -13.05 -10.66 -0.60
C THR A 55 -12.63 -10.05 -1.92
N ASP A 56 -11.97 -8.91 -1.84
CA ASP A 56 -11.45 -8.18 -2.98
C ASP A 56 -9.93 -8.00 -2.80
N ASP A 57 -9.18 -8.49 -3.78
CA ASP A 57 -7.71 -8.44 -3.81
C ASP A 57 -7.20 -7.33 -4.75
N LEU A 58 -8.09 -6.51 -5.33
CA LEU A 58 -7.66 -5.33 -6.07
C LEU A 58 -6.98 -4.32 -5.14
N PRO A 59 -5.97 -3.60 -5.64
CA PRO A 59 -5.29 -2.61 -4.83
C PRO A 59 -6.23 -1.45 -4.49
N THR A 60 -6.18 -1.04 -3.23
CA THR A 60 -6.97 0.06 -2.67
C THR A 60 -6.10 0.95 -1.79
N SER A 61 -6.55 2.18 -1.56
CA SER A 61 -5.90 3.17 -0.71
C SER A 61 -6.92 3.85 0.19
N ASN A 62 -6.46 4.47 1.28
CA ASN A 62 -7.30 5.35 2.10
C ASN A 62 -7.92 6.50 1.29
N LEU A 63 -7.27 6.91 0.20
CA LEU A 63 -7.78 7.91 -0.75
C LEU A 63 -9.07 7.48 -1.44
N ASP A 64 -9.33 6.17 -1.56
CA ASP A 64 -10.49 5.61 -2.25
C ASP A 64 -11.76 5.62 -1.36
N VAL A 65 -11.61 5.82 -0.05
CA VAL A 65 -12.71 5.79 0.92
C VAL A 65 -13.68 6.96 0.69
N ALA A 66 -13.15 8.18 0.62
CA ALA A 66 -13.96 9.39 0.43
C ALA A 66 -14.78 9.38 -0.88
N PRO A 67 -14.19 9.14 -2.08
CA PRO A 67 -14.97 9.07 -3.32
C PRO A 67 -16.01 7.95 -3.30
N THR A 68 -15.71 6.81 -2.66
CA THR A 68 -16.67 5.71 -2.53
C THR A 68 -17.89 6.11 -1.68
N ILE A 69 -17.67 6.74 -0.53
CA ILE A 69 -18.76 7.21 0.34
C ILE A 69 -19.61 8.26 -0.37
N LEU A 70 -18.99 9.25 -1.02
CA LEU A 70 -19.72 10.28 -1.76
C LEU A 70 -20.56 9.68 -2.90
N HIS A 71 -20.00 8.73 -3.64
CA HIS A 71 -20.72 8.00 -4.68
C HIS A 71 -21.95 7.28 -4.12
N MET A 72 -21.82 6.59 -2.99
CA MET A 72 -22.96 5.91 -2.34
C MET A 72 -24.04 6.87 -1.84
N LEU A 73 -23.66 8.09 -1.46
CA LEU A 73 -24.58 9.14 -1.03
C LEU A 73 -25.20 9.93 -2.21
N GLY A 74 -24.78 9.64 -3.46
CA GLY A 74 -25.19 10.42 -4.62
C GLY A 74 -24.69 11.87 -4.60
N LEU A 75 -23.59 12.12 -3.90
CA LEU A 75 -22.98 13.44 -3.75
C LEU A 75 -21.80 13.59 -4.70
N MET A 76 -21.69 14.78 -5.29
CA MET A 76 -20.53 15.17 -6.07
C MET A 76 -19.51 15.87 -5.16
N PRO A 77 -18.22 15.52 -5.24
CA PRO A 77 -17.21 16.25 -4.50
C PRO A 77 -17.09 17.68 -5.06
N PRO A 78 -16.79 18.68 -4.21
CA PRO A 78 -16.63 20.07 -4.66
C PRO A 78 -15.41 20.26 -5.57
N GLU A 79 -14.41 19.39 -5.43
CA GLU A 79 -13.18 19.34 -6.23
C GLU A 79 -12.84 17.89 -6.59
N PRO A 80 -12.07 17.63 -7.67
CA PRO A 80 -11.61 16.28 -7.98
C PRO A 80 -10.84 15.64 -6.83
N LEU A 81 -11.11 14.36 -6.55
CA LEU A 81 -10.39 13.58 -5.54
C LEU A 81 -9.34 12.69 -6.23
N ASP A 82 -8.22 12.44 -5.54
CA ASP A 82 -7.12 11.60 -6.05
C ASP A 82 -7.47 10.09 -6.09
N GLY A 83 -8.38 9.66 -5.22
CA GLY A 83 -8.84 8.27 -5.14
C GLY A 83 -9.92 7.94 -6.17
N ARG A 84 -10.17 6.65 -6.34
CA ARG A 84 -11.25 6.12 -7.17
C ARG A 84 -12.42 5.62 -6.32
N VAL A 85 -13.57 5.49 -6.95
CA VAL A 85 -14.68 4.72 -6.36
C VAL A 85 -14.32 3.22 -6.41
N LEU A 86 -14.45 2.53 -5.29
CA LEU A 86 -14.30 1.07 -5.18
C LEU A 86 -15.57 0.38 -5.70
N THR A 87 -15.85 0.54 -6.98
CA THR A 87 -17.09 0.04 -7.60
C THR A 87 -17.24 -1.46 -7.44
N GLU A 88 -16.14 -2.21 -7.51
CA GLU A 88 -16.07 -3.66 -7.37
C GLU A 88 -16.56 -4.16 -6.00
N ALA A 89 -16.57 -3.30 -4.98
CA ALA A 89 -17.10 -3.60 -3.65
C ALA A 89 -18.61 -3.38 -3.55
N LEU A 90 -19.22 -2.66 -4.51
CA LEU A 90 -20.63 -2.26 -4.48
C LEU A 90 -21.54 -3.29 -5.17
N THR A 91 -22.81 -3.35 -4.74
CA THR A 91 -23.80 -4.26 -5.33
C THR A 91 -24.31 -3.83 -6.71
N SER A 92 -24.16 -2.55 -7.05
CA SER A 92 -24.71 -1.92 -8.25
C SER A 92 -23.72 -1.84 -9.43
N SER A 93 -22.48 -2.27 -9.28
CA SER A 93 -21.48 -2.20 -10.36
C SER A 93 -21.63 -3.34 -11.35
N SER A 94 -21.43 -3.06 -12.64
CA SER A 94 -21.15 -4.12 -13.62
C SER A 94 -19.77 -4.72 -13.35
N ASP A 95 -19.62 -6.03 -13.55
CA ASP A 95 -18.34 -6.75 -13.49
C ASP A 95 -17.39 -6.32 -14.64
N ALA A 96 -17.06 -5.03 -14.70
CA ALA A 96 -15.94 -4.58 -15.50
C ALA A 96 -14.71 -5.27 -14.95
N GLN A 97 -14.06 -6.08 -15.79
CA GLN A 97 -12.90 -6.85 -15.40
C GLN A 97 -11.71 -5.90 -15.21
N LEU A 98 -11.59 -5.34 -14.01
CA LEU A 98 -10.48 -4.49 -13.62
C LEU A 98 -9.20 -5.34 -13.60
N LYS A 99 -8.16 -4.85 -14.27
CA LYS A 99 -6.87 -5.53 -14.36
C LYS A 99 -5.81 -4.70 -13.68
N THR A 100 -5.09 -5.33 -12.75
CA THR A 100 -3.95 -4.72 -12.08
C THR A 100 -2.67 -5.01 -12.85
N GLU A 101 -1.91 -3.96 -13.12
CA GLU A 101 -0.56 -4.06 -13.67
C GLU A 101 0.45 -3.83 -12.56
N ARG A 102 1.40 -4.74 -12.38
CA ARG A 102 2.48 -4.58 -11.40
C ARG A 102 3.76 -4.14 -12.08
N SER A 103 4.47 -3.21 -11.45
CA SER A 103 5.76 -2.71 -11.93
C SER A 103 6.70 -2.43 -10.77
N ALA A 104 8.00 -2.59 -11.02
CA ALA A 104 9.04 -2.22 -10.06
C ALA A 104 9.84 -1.04 -10.60
N MET A 105 10.15 -0.09 -9.72
CA MET A 105 11.07 1.01 -10.00
C MET A 105 12.27 0.89 -9.08
N GLU A 106 13.48 0.92 -9.64
CA GLU A 106 14.73 0.98 -8.87
C GLU A 106 15.47 2.28 -9.20
N THR A 107 16.04 2.90 -8.18
CA THR A 107 17.02 3.98 -8.33
C THR A 107 18.22 3.74 -7.43
N SER A 108 19.36 4.32 -7.77
CA SER A 108 20.57 4.17 -6.99
C SER A 108 21.33 5.48 -6.85
N ARG A 109 22.11 5.59 -5.77
CA ARG A 109 22.96 6.74 -5.49
C ARG A 109 24.29 6.27 -4.91
N ALA A 110 25.38 6.72 -5.51
CA ALA A 110 26.71 6.52 -4.96
C ALA A 110 26.92 7.38 -3.70
N LEU A 111 27.42 6.76 -2.64
CA LEU A 111 27.80 7.37 -1.37
C LEU A 111 29.24 6.96 -1.03
N PRO A 112 29.96 7.68 -0.15
CA PRO A 112 31.30 7.26 0.29
C PRO A 112 31.35 5.84 0.88
N ALA A 113 30.24 5.37 1.47
CA ALA A 113 30.12 4.05 2.06
C ALA A 113 29.71 2.94 1.06
N GLY A 114 29.44 3.27 -0.21
CA GLY A 114 28.97 2.33 -1.23
C GLY A 114 27.81 2.87 -2.05
N VAL A 115 27.21 2.02 -2.89
CA VAL A 115 26.02 2.38 -3.68
C VAL A 115 24.77 2.04 -2.88
N TRP A 116 23.94 3.04 -2.60
CA TRP A 116 22.60 2.83 -2.06
C TRP A 116 21.63 2.55 -3.20
N ARG A 117 20.89 1.45 -3.13
CA ARG A 117 19.81 1.10 -4.07
C ARG A 117 18.48 1.14 -3.34
N GLN A 118 17.47 1.69 -4.00
CA GLN A 118 16.11 1.72 -3.49
C GLN A 118 15.15 1.23 -4.56
N GLN A 119 14.31 0.27 -4.17
CA GLN A 119 13.26 -0.29 -5.02
C GLN A 119 11.88 0.05 -4.45
N ILE A 120 10.90 0.22 -5.33
CA ILE A 120 9.48 0.32 -5.00
C ILE A 120 8.72 -0.59 -5.97
N LEU A 121 7.85 -1.44 -5.42
CA LEU A 121 6.85 -2.21 -6.15
C LEU A 121 5.52 -1.44 -6.14
N LEU A 122 4.94 -1.30 -7.32
CA LEU A 122 3.73 -0.54 -7.56
C LEU A 122 2.68 -1.43 -8.24
N SER A 123 1.43 -1.27 -7.82
CA SER A 123 0.26 -1.80 -8.50
C SER A 123 -0.50 -0.65 -9.16
N LYS A 124 -0.85 -0.80 -10.44
CA LYS A 124 -1.64 0.18 -11.20
C LYS A 124 -2.98 -0.40 -11.58
N LEU A 125 -4.04 0.38 -11.37
CA LEU A 125 -5.41 0.04 -11.73
C LEU A 125 -6.07 1.23 -12.40
N GLY A 126 -6.24 1.16 -13.73
CA GLY A 126 -6.67 2.32 -14.51
C GLY A 126 -5.67 3.46 -14.41
N ALA A 127 -6.11 4.62 -13.90
CA ALA A 127 -5.25 5.79 -13.68
C ALA A 127 -4.56 5.81 -12.30
N GLN A 128 -4.96 4.94 -11.37
CA GLN A 128 -4.51 4.96 -9.98
C GLN A 128 -3.25 4.11 -9.82
N THR A 129 -2.32 4.61 -9.00
CA THR A 129 -1.08 3.93 -8.64
C THR A 129 -1.05 3.70 -7.13
N TYR A 130 -0.77 2.47 -6.74
CA TYR A 130 -0.70 1.99 -5.37
C TYR A 130 0.71 1.51 -5.05
N TYR A 131 1.13 1.72 -3.82
CA TYR A 131 2.41 1.22 -3.32
C TYR A 131 2.19 -0.14 -2.67
N ASP A 132 2.88 -1.17 -3.16
CA ASP A 132 2.78 -2.52 -2.59
C ASP A 132 3.87 -2.70 -1.51
N GLU A 133 5.11 -2.38 -1.86
CA GLU A 133 6.23 -2.35 -0.95
C GLU A 133 7.39 -1.54 -1.52
N GLY A 134 8.36 -1.19 -0.68
CA GLY A 134 9.62 -0.59 -1.07
C GLY A 134 10.71 -1.02 -0.12
N ASN A 135 11.91 -1.21 -0.64
CA ASN A 135 13.04 -1.72 0.15
C ASN A 135 14.34 -1.01 -0.25
N GLY A 136 15.26 -0.90 0.70
CA GLY A 136 16.55 -0.25 0.53
C GLY A 136 17.71 -1.20 0.83
N ARG A 137 18.84 -1.04 0.14
CA ARG A 137 20.08 -1.74 0.47
C ARG A 137 21.32 -0.93 0.12
N LEU A 138 22.36 -1.10 0.93
CA LEU A 138 23.71 -0.63 0.63
C LEU A 138 24.52 -1.81 0.09
N GLY A 139 25.13 -1.66 -1.09
CA GLY A 139 25.88 -2.72 -1.76
C GLY A 139 25.14 -3.37 -2.95
N ASP A 140 25.65 -4.50 -3.42
CA ASP A 140 25.05 -5.29 -4.51
C ASP A 140 23.75 -6.00 -4.08
#